data_AF-A0A954ECW7-F1
#
_entry.id   AF-A0A954ECW7-F1
#
_cell.length_a   1.000
_cell.length_b   1.000
_cell.length_c   1.000
_cell.angle_alpha   90.00
_cell.angle_beta   90.00
_cell.angle_gamma   90.00
#
_symmetry.space_group_name_H-M   'P 1'
#
loop_
_entity.id
_entity.type
_entity.pdbx_description
1 polymer ?
#
loop_
_entity_poly.entity_id
_entity_poly.type
_entity_poly.pdbx_seq_one_letter_code
_entity_poly.pdbx_strand_id
1 'polypeptide(L)'
;MKQLIPLLIAATCGIVLIITAFIPATVTWGEVAAVWFDILAAIAFVLGGANLLKIHLQRISEQEEGWAYSGITVVTFLLTLIVGLLKWNVPPNLDQEFLGETFVRVPVEQIPESMHYSVPVDLPAELVHHHLPLSSHRQFSVEINESGERITSIGFIGWMTANQKRELTQHHQRLDWQCAIDQLAETASPPPELNGVVRYVPNHRSLSVDGPLALEGETLLRSQSETADWQKSIDQLAEKSRRITQIPAADLPEGFEIPESILDRVSLGTETIDISGPISQSLKEELIDVFPRSRPMTSEQIDEFIQQLAKLPGGLTEPQTAFVRNSLEGAWTADQLIVVLNEADTPQPGKKSYCDLLAEQLAGGTVLLETIPPSGNATPLNEEQIAALKSVLFDPARSLHEISAALSTAGHFSQAQQSALDEFLGKQPTIGTRNRQLVVGLLSGDQQLSPEQLDFLLASYREEHNWRERVHAAMLAAHVTKYPWSGEYVAVGSPFWWSYEYAFTPLTATMFSLLAFFVASAAFRAFRAKNLDAFLLLGTAFIILLGRTSAAVILTAGLPDSLAFLRIENITMFIMSVINTAGNRAIMIGISLGIVSTSLKVLLGVDRSYLGSGDD
;
A
#
# COMPACT_ATOMS: atom_id res chain seq x y z
N MET A 1 6.32 53.09 -9.21
CA MET A 1 7.50 52.24 -8.92
C MET A 1 7.30 51.26 -7.77
N LYS A 2 6.61 51.58 -6.66
CA LYS A 2 6.47 50.68 -5.50
C LYS A 2 5.70 49.36 -5.76
N GLN A 3 4.85 49.28 -6.78
CA GLN A 3 4.08 48.07 -7.13
C GLN A 3 4.57 47.35 -8.40
N LEU A 4 5.47 47.97 -9.18
CA LEU A 4 5.96 47.41 -10.44
C LEU A 4 6.91 46.22 -10.20
N ILE A 5 7.71 46.29 -9.14
CA ILE A 5 8.69 45.24 -8.78
C ILE A 5 7.96 43.96 -8.33
N PRO A 6 7.01 43.99 -7.38
CA PRO A 6 6.23 42.78 -7.03
C PRO A 6 5.47 42.18 -8.21
N LEU A 7 4.93 43.03 -9.09
CA LEU A 7 4.19 42.60 -10.28
C LEU A 7 5.08 41.85 -11.28
N LEU A 8 6.27 42.38 -11.55
CA LEU A 8 7.25 41.73 -12.43
C LEU A 8 7.70 40.40 -11.85
N ILE A 9 7.97 40.35 -10.54
CA ILE A 9 8.35 39.10 -9.85
C ILE A 9 7.24 38.05 -10.01
N ALA A 10 5.98 38.40 -9.70
CA ALA A 10 4.86 37.47 -9.81
C ALA A 10 4.62 36.98 -11.24
N ALA A 11 4.68 37.88 -12.23
CA ALA A 11 4.52 37.54 -13.64
C ALA A 11 5.65 36.61 -14.14
N THR A 12 6.90 36.89 -13.76
CA THR A 12 8.05 36.04 -14.10
C THR A 12 7.94 34.67 -13.45
N CYS A 13 7.56 34.58 -12.16
CA CYS A 13 7.33 33.30 -11.49
C CYS A 13 6.22 32.48 -12.17
N GLY A 14 5.10 33.11 -12.55
CA GLY A 14 4.02 32.44 -13.27
C GLY A 14 4.46 31.89 -14.64
N ILE A 15 5.26 32.65 -15.39
CA ILE A 15 5.82 32.21 -16.68
C ILE A 15 6.77 31.02 -16.48
N VAL A 16 7.64 31.06 -15.47
CA VAL A 16 8.55 29.96 -15.15
C VAL A 16 7.76 28.68 -14.89
N LEU A 17 6.73 28.73 -14.04
CA LEU A 17 5.89 27.56 -13.73
C LEU A 17 5.16 26.99 -14.95
N ILE A 18 4.74 27.84 -15.88
CA ILE A 18 4.14 27.38 -17.14
C ILE A 18 5.18 26.66 -17.99
N ILE A 19 6.38 27.23 -18.15
CA ILE A 19 7.45 26.65 -18.96
C ILE A 19 7.88 25.28 -18.41
N THR A 20 7.96 25.14 -17.07
CA THR A 20 8.38 23.90 -16.42
C THR A 20 7.43 22.73 -16.66
N ALA A 21 6.15 23.01 -16.90
CA ALA A 21 5.15 21.97 -17.19
C ALA A 21 5.31 21.36 -18.60
N PHE A 22 5.91 22.10 -19.55
CA PHE A 22 6.02 21.67 -20.95
C PHE A 22 7.45 21.30 -21.37
N ILE A 23 8.48 21.72 -20.63
CA ILE A 23 9.90 21.46 -20.98
C ILE A 23 10.58 20.61 -19.89
N PRO A 24 10.85 19.31 -20.14
CA PRO A 24 11.44 18.39 -19.16
C PRO A 24 12.76 18.86 -18.56
N ALA A 25 13.60 19.56 -19.33
CA ALA A 25 14.89 20.08 -18.85
C ALA A 25 14.75 21.19 -17.77
N THR A 26 13.56 21.78 -17.61
CA THR A 26 13.31 22.89 -16.67
C THR A 26 12.52 22.48 -15.44
N VAL A 27 12.23 21.19 -15.25
CA VAL A 27 11.43 20.66 -14.11
C VAL A 27 11.99 21.12 -12.76
N THR A 28 13.32 21.14 -12.61
CA THR A 28 13.99 21.58 -11.38
C THR A 28 13.71 23.04 -11.01
N TRP A 29 13.42 23.91 -11.97
CA TRP A 29 13.02 25.31 -11.68
C TRP A 29 11.64 25.37 -11.06
N GLY A 30 10.75 24.44 -11.45
CA GLY A 30 9.42 24.30 -10.90
C GLY A 30 9.46 23.83 -9.45
N GLU A 31 10.35 22.89 -9.13
CA GLU A 31 10.61 22.43 -7.76
C GLU A 31 11.08 23.58 -6.87
N VAL A 32 12.06 24.37 -7.34
CA VAL A 32 12.55 25.55 -6.58
C VAL A 32 11.43 26.58 -6.39
N ALA A 33 10.64 26.87 -7.43
CA ALA A 33 9.53 27.81 -7.35
C ALA A 33 8.43 27.32 -6.39
N ALA A 34 8.15 26.01 -6.35
CA ALA A 34 7.22 25.39 -5.41
C ALA A 34 7.69 25.57 -3.96
N VAL A 35 8.98 25.36 -3.67
CA VAL A 35 9.55 25.61 -2.34
C VAL A 35 9.33 27.06 -1.88
N TRP A 36 9.58 28.03 -2.77
CA TRP A 36 9.31 29.44 -2.46
C TRP A 36 7.82 29.73 -2.25
N PHE A 37 6.95 29.11 -3.06
CA PHE A 37 5.51 29.21 -2.89
C PHE A 37 5.08 28.66 -1.53
N ASP A 38 5.58 27.50 -1.11
CA ASP A 38 5.24 26.89 0.18
C ASP A 38 5.63 27.79 1.36
N ILE A 39 6.80 28.45 1.29
CA ILE A 39 7.24 29.44 2.29
C ILE A 39 6.26 30.62 2.37
N LEU A 40 5.88 31.17 1.20
CA LEU A 40 4.94 32.29 1.14
C LEU A 40 3.53 31.89 1.59
N ALA A 41 3.07 30.70 1.20
CA ALA A 41 1.79 30.14 1.58
C ALA A 41 1.71 29.94 3.10
N ALA A 42 2.76 29.42 3.73
CA ALA A 42 2.83 29.28 5.18
C ALA A 42 2.61 30.62 5.91
N ILE A 43 3.25 31.70 5.46
CA ILE A 43 3.06 33.05 6.03
C ILE A 43 1.64 33.55 5.76
N ALA A 44 1.12 33.35 4.54
CA ALA A 44 -0.22 33.78 4.15
C ALA A 44 -1.31 33.05 4.97
N PHE A 45 -1.17 31.76 5.25
CA PHE A 45 -2.12 31.02 6.08
C PHE A 45 -2.17 31.55 7.52
N VAL A 46 -1.01 31.89 8.11
CA VAL A 46 -0.96 32.49 9.45
C VAL A 46 -1.65 33.85 9.45
N LEU A 47 -1.34 34.71 8.48
CA LEU A 47 -1.94 36.04 8.37
C LEU A 47 -3.45 35.97 8.09
N GLY A 48 -3.86 35.05 7.22
CA GLY A 48 -5.26 34.80 6.88
C GLY A 48 -6.07 34.32 8.09
N GLY A 49 -5.53 33.35 8.85
CA GLY A 49 -6.14 32.87 10.10
C GLY A 49 -6.21 33.96 11.17
N ALA A 50 -5.14 34.74 11.34
CA ALA A 50 -5.11 35.86 12.27
C ALA A 50 -6.13 36.95 11.90
N ASN A 51 -6.26 37.25 10.61
CA ASN A 51 -7.23 38.23 10.12
C ASN A 51 -8.67 37.75 10.31
N LEU A 52 -8.95 36.47 10.01
CA LEU A 52 -10.24 35.84 10.27
C LEU A 52 -10.61 35.94 11.76
N LEU A 53 -9.70 35.52 12.64
CA LEU A 53 -9.90 35.63 14.09
C LEU A 53 -10.14 37.07 14.51
N LYS A 54 -9.31 38.03 14.07
CA LYS A 54 -9.45 39.44 14.41
C LYS A 54 -10.84 39.96 14.05
N ILE A 55 -11.27 39.78 12.80
CA ILE A 55 -12.56 40.28 12.31
C ILE A 55 -13.71 39.65 13.11
N HIS A 56 -13.73 38.33 13.23
CA HIS A 56 -14.85 37.65 13.89
C HIS A 56 -14.87 37.86 15.41
N LEU A 57 -13.71 37.95 16.08
CA LEU A 57 -13.64 38.30 17.51
C LEU A 57 -14.09 39.73 17.77
N GLN A 58 -13.75 40.67 16.88
CA GLN A 58 -14.24 42.04 16.97
C GLN A 58 -15.76 42.09 16.84
N ARG A 59 -16.36 41.40 15.85
CA ARG A 59 -17.82 41.30 15.70
C ARG A 59 -18.52 40.71 16.93
N ILE A 60 -17.91 39.69 17.55
CA ILE A 60 -18.42 39.08 18.79
C ILE A 60 -18.34 40.09 19.95
N SER A 61 -17.22 40.80 20.08
CA SER A 61 -17.02 41.81 21.12
C SER A 61 -17.97 43.00 20.98
N GLU A 62 -18.22 43.43 19.75
CA GLU A 62 -19.08 44.58 19.43
C GLU A 62 -20.57 44.19 19.36
N GLN A 63 -20.89 42.89 19.47
CA GLN A 63 -22.25 42.33 19.36
C GLN A 63 -22.98 42.78 18.08
N GLU A 64 -22.25 42.82 16.96
CA GLU A 64 -22.84 43.15 15.65
C GLU A 64 -23.97 42.17 15.28
N GLU A 65 -24.85 42.59 14.37
CA GLU A 65 -25.91 41.72 13.87
C GLU A 65 -25.31 40.42 13.28
N GLY A 66 -25.75 39.26 13.78
CA GLY A 66 -25.20 37.97 13.40
C GLY A 66 -23.90 37.56 14.13
N TRP A 67 -23.52 38.21 15.23
CA TRP A 67 -22.34 37.85 16.04
C TRP A 67 -22.28 36.37 16.42
N ALA A 68 -23.43 35.71 16.64
CA ALA A 68 -23.52 34.30 16.96
C ALA A 68 -22.92 33.41 15.85
N TYR A 69 -23.13 33.75 14.57
CA TYR A 69 -22.51 33.05 13.45
C TYR A 69 -20.99 33.23 13.44
N SER A 70 -20.51 34.44 13.78
CA SER A 70 -19.06 34.68 13.96
C SER A 70 -18.49 33.83 15.09
N GLY A 71 -19.24 33.64 16.18
CA GLY A 71 -18.89 32.73 17.27
C GLY A 71 -18.74 31.29 16.79
N ILE A 72 -19.70 30.78 16.03
CA ILE A 72 -19.64 29.43 15.44
C ILE A 72 -18.42 29.29 14.53
N THR A 73 -18.14 30.28 13.68
CA THR A 73 -16.97 30.29 12.80
C THR A 73 -15.67 30.21 13.59
N VAL A 74 -15.50 31.02 14.63
CA VAL A 74 -14.30 31.01 15.47
C VAL A 74 -14.12 29.66 16.17
N VAL A 75 -15.18 29.12 16.77
CA VAL A 75 -15.13 27.81 17.44
C VAL A 75 -14.77 26.70 16.45
N THR A 76 -15.42 26.67 15.29
CA THR A 76 -15.16 25.65 14.25
C THR A 76 -13.75 25.76 13.68
N PHE A 77 -13.27 26.98 13.46
CA PHE A 77 -11.91 27.25 13.01
C PHE A 77 -10.88 26.75 14.04
N LEU A 78 -11.06 27.07 15.32
CA LEU A 78 -10.17 26.63 16.38
C LEU A 78 -10.18 25.11 16.57
N LEU A 79 -11.35 24.48 16.53
CA LEU A 79 -11.45 23.01 16.60
C LEU A 79 -10.70 22.35 15.44
N THR A 80 -10.96 22.78 14.21
CA THR A 80 -10.28 22.29 13.00
C THR A 80 -8.77 22.47 13.11
N LEU A 81 -8.31 23.66 13.54
CA LEU A 81 -6.90 23.97 13.71
C LEU A 81 -6.25 23.07 14.77
N ILE A 82 -6.89 22.89 15.92
CA ILE A 82 -6.37 22.07 17.03
C ILE A 82 -6.27 20.60 16.60
N VAL A 83 -7.31 20.04 15.99
CA VAL A 83 -7.31 18.64 15.52
C VAL A 83 -6.20 18.41 14.49
N GLY A 84 -6.02 19.35 13.55
CA GLY A 84 -4.99 19.27 12.51
C GLY A 84 -3.57 19.43 13.05
N LEU A 85 -3.34 20.44 13.89
CA LEU A 85 -2.02 20.76 14.42
C LEU A 85 -1.54 19.72 15.43
N LEU A 86 -2.43 19.25 16.32
CA LEU A 86 -2.09 18.24 17.32
C LEU A 86 -2.16 16.81 16.78
N LYS A 87 -2.58 16.61 15.52
CA LYS A 87 -2.83 15.30 14.91
C LYS A 87 -3.60 14.38 15.86
N TRP A 88 -4.66 14.92 16.45
CA TRP A 88 -5.36 14.23 17.53
C TRP A 88 -6.00 12.94 17.02
N ASN A 89 -5.68 11.81 17.67
CA ASN A 89 -6.19 10.48 17.31
C ASN A 89 -5.91 10.08 15.85
N VAL A 90 -4.82 10.60 15.29
CA VAL A 90 -4.33 10.18 13.98
C VAL A 90 -3.47 8.93 14.18
N PRO A 91 -3.81 7.79 13.56
CA PRO A 91 -2.97 6.60 13.64
C PRO A 91 -1.60 6.87 13.01
N PRO A 92 -0.49 6.32 13.55
CA PRO A 92 0.82 6.50 12.96
C PRO A 92 0.85 5.92 11.53
N ASN A 93 1.69 6.49 10.68
CA ASN A 93 1.87 6.00 9.33
C ASN A 93 2.54 4.62 9.37
N LEU A 94 1.83 3.59 8.92
CA LEU A 94 2.30 2.21 8.91
C LEU A 94 3.60 2.04 8.11
N ASP A 95 3.80 2.82 7.04
CA ASP A 95 5.01 2.77 6.21
C ASP A 95 6.27 3.26 6.95
N GLN A 96 6.08 3.99 8.05
CA GLN A 96 7.17 4.51 8.88
C GLN A 96 7.33 3.73 10.20
N GLU A 97 6.43 2.78 10.46
CA GLU A 97 6.45 1.95 11.65
C GLU A 97 7.13 0.62 11.37
N PHE A 98 8.02 0.22 12.27
CA PHE A 98 8.82 -0.99 12.14
C PHE A 98 8.13 -2.15 12.87
N LEU A 99 7.02 -2.62 12.30
CA LEU A 99 6.22 -3.71 12.87
C LEU A 99 7.07 -4.97 13.03
N GLY A 100 6.99 -5.61 14.20
CA GLY A 100 7.80 -6.79 14.52
C GLY A 100 9.20 -6.47 15.05
N GLU A 101 9.65 -5.22 15.02
CA GLU A 101 11.03 -4.91 15.39
C GLU A 101 11.16 -4.23 16.76
N THR A 102 12.18 -4.66 17.50
CA THR A 102 12.63 -4.00 18.73
C THR A 102 13.94 -3.28 18.49
N PHE A 103 14.07 -2.04 18.99
CA PHE A 103 15.25 -1.21 18.80
C PHE A 103 15.99 -0.91 20.10
N VAL A 104 17.32 -0.93 20.01
CA VAL A 104 18.22 -0.32 20.99
C VAL A 104 19.18 0.65 20.29
N ARG A 105 19.46 1.79 20.92
CA ARG A 105 20.34 2.80 20.34
C ARG A 105 21.79 2.34 20.45
N VAL A 106 22.43 2.15 19.30
CA VAL A 106 23.86 1.85 19.15
C VAL A 106 24.42 2.77 18.07
N PRO A 107 25.08 3.88 18.42
CA PRO A 107 25.82 4.71 17.48
C PRO A 107 26.83 3.88 16.67
N VAL A 108 27.10 4.26 15.42
CA VAL A 108 28.04 3.54 14.54
C VAL A 108 29.42 3.44 15.19
N GLU A 109 29.79 4.47 15.94
CA GLU A 109 31.06 4.57 16.67
C GLU A 109 31.19 3.55 17.82
N GLN A 110 30.06 2.95 18.26
CA GLN A 110 30.03 1.90 19.28
C GLN A 110 29.95 0.49 18.67
N ILE A 111 29.93 0.37 17.34
CA ILE A 111 29.97 -0.94 16.68
C ILE A 111 31.36 -1.55 16.88
N PRO A 112 31.45 -2.78 17.41
CA PRO A 112 32.71 -3.48 17.66
C PRO A 112 33.60 -3.58 16.42
N GLU A 113 34.92 -3.49 16.62
CA GLU A 113 35.92 -3.68 15.56
C GLU A 113 35.81 -5.05 14.86
N SER A 114 35.29 -6.08 15.54
CA SER A 114 35.04 -7.40 14.94
C SER A 114 34.03 -7.35 13.79
N MET A 115 33.21 -6.30 13.72
CA MET A 115 32.21 -6.07 12.68
C MET A 115 32.66 -4.98 11.69
N HIS A 116 33.96 -4.72 11.58
CA HIS A 116 34.52 -3.83 10.57
C HIS A 116 35.12 -4.70 9.47
N TYR A 117 34.48 -4.67 8.30
CA TYR A 117 34.86 -5.49 7.16
C TYR A 117 35.57 -4.61 6.14
N SER A 118 36.59 -5.14 5.48
CA SER A 118 37.30 -4.43 4.43
C SER A 118 37.74 -5.38 3.32
N VAL A 119 37.63 -4.94 2.07
CA VAL A 119 38.08 -5.68 0.89
C VAL A 119 39.12 -4.83 0.16
N PRO A 120 40.33 -5.35 -0.10
CA PRO A 120 41.33 -4.65 -0.88
C PRO A 120 40.87 -4.54 -2.34
N VAL A 121 41.00 -3.35 -2.93
CA VAL A 121 40.59 -3.07 -4.30
C VAL A 121 41.62 -2.18 -5.00
N ASP A 122 41.52 -2.11 -6.33
CA ASP A 122 42.29 -1.17 -7.14
C ASP A 122 41.36 -0.40 -8.07
N LEU A 123 40.75 0.68 -7.57
CA LEU A 123 39.73 1.43 -8.29
C LEU A 123 40.10 2.93 -8.39
N PRO A 124 39.65 3.66 -9.44
CA PRO A 124 39.85 5.11 -9.52
C PRO A 124 39.13 5.86 -8.39
N ALA A 125 39.78 6.88 -7.80
CA ALA A 125 39.19 7.70 -6.73
C ALA A 125 37.94 8.49 -7.17
N GLU A 126 37.78 8.73 -8.48
CA GLU A 126 36.63 9.44 -9.05
C GLU A 126 35.28 8.79 -8.76
N LEU A 127 35.27 7.48 -8.48
CA LEU A 127 34.05 6.73 -8.17
C LEU A 127 33.37 7.20 -6.87
N VAL A 128 34.08 7.89 -5.97
CA VAL A 128 33.54 8.30 -4.66
C VAL A 128 33.31 9.80 -4.57
N HIS A 129 33.58 10.56 -5.64
CA HIS A 129 33.29 12.01 -5.68
C HIS A 129 31.80 12.34 -5.77
N HIS A 130 30.95 11.35 -6.02
CA HIS A 130 29.49 11.50 -5.99
C HIS A 130 28.96 11.18 -4.59
N HIS A 131 27.85 11.81 -4.20
CA HIS A 131 27.25 11.58 -2.89
C HIS A 131 26.88 10.10 -2.73
N LEU A 132 27.47 9.44 -1.74
CA LEU A 132 27.14 8.05 -1.40
C LEU A 132 25.65 7.92 -1.06
N PRO A 133 25.04 6.74 -1.29
CA PRO A 133 23.65 6.50 -0.90
C PRO A 133 23.43 6.80 0.59
N LEU A 134 22.33 7.49 0.91
CA LEU A 134 22.00 7.87 2.29
C LEU A 134 21.90 6.64 3.21
N SER A 135 21.51 5.48 2.68
CA SER A 135 21.39 4.24 3.42
C SER A 135 22.73 3.68 3.93
N SER A 136 23.86 4.01 3.27
CA SER A 136 25.17 3.42 3.55
C SER A 136 26.25 4.45 3.89
N HIS A 137 26.00 5.76 3.73
CA HIS A 137 27.00 6.81 3.90
C HIS A 137 27.74 6.84 5.25
N ARG A 138 27.17 6.26 6.33
CA ARG A 138 27.82 6.18 7.65
C ARG A 138 28.53 4.85 7.91
N GLN A 139 28.22 3.83 7.13
CA GLN A 139 28.76 2.48 7.30
C GLN A 139 29.80 2.14 6.25
N PHE A 140 29.69 2.70 5.05
CA PHE A 140 30.63 2.51 3.96
C PHE A 140 31.78 3.50 4.06
N SER A 141 33.01 2.98 4.04
CA SER A 141 34.24 3.76 4.06
C SER A 141 35.13 3.37 2.89
N VAL A 142 36.02 4.29 2.51
CA VAL A 142 36.94 4.11 1.39
C VAL A 142 38.30 4.63 1.80
N GLU A 143 39.33 3.83 1.61
CA GLU A 143 40.73 4.22 1.81
C GLU A 143 41.34 4.57 0.46
N ILE A 144 41.93 5.76 0.38
CA ILE A 144 42.57 6.28 -0.82
C ILE A 144 44.08 6.31 -0.56
N ASN A 145 44.87 5.98 -1.58
CA ASN A 145 46.32 6.05 -1.52
C ASN A 145 46.84 7.47 -1.27
N GLU A 146 48.12 7.59 -0.88
CA GLU A 146 48.75 8.89 -0.59
C GLU A 146 48.73 9.87 -1.78
N SER A 147 48.66 9.37 -3.03
CA SER A 147 48.56 10.23 -4.23
C SER A 147 47.16 10.80 -4.46
N GLY A 148 46.13 10.28 -3.78
CA GLY A 148 44.74 10.73 -3.94
C GLY A 148 44.04 10.21 -5.20
N GLU A 149 44.68 9.33 -5.97
CA GLU A 149 44.21 8.92 -7.30
C GLU A 149 43.46 7.58 -7.29
N ARG A 150 43.78 6.69 -6.35
CA ARG A 150 43.27 5.31 -6.33
C ARG A 150 42.77 4.88 -4.97
N ILE A 151 41.67 4.15 -4.99
CA ILE A 151 41.08 3.47 -3.85
C ILE A 151 41.84 2.15 -3.65
N THR A 152 42.38 1.96 -2.45
CA THR A 152 43.15 0.77 -2.05
C THR A 152 42.31 -0.24 -1.28
N SER A 153 41.27 0.23 -0.59
CA SER A 153 40.39 -0.61 0.21
C SER A 153 39.01 0.03 0.30
N ILE A 154 37.97 -0.80 0.28
CA ILE A 154 36.60 -0.40 0.63
C ILE A 154 36.19 -1.13 1.91
N GLY A 155 35.53 -0.41 2.81
CA GLY A 155 35.14 -0.90 4.12
C GLY A 155 33.64 -0.79 4.37
N PHE A 156 33.12 -1.67 5.23
CA PHE A 156 31.76 -1.61 5.73
C PHE A 156 31.71 -1.92 7.23
N ILE A 157 31.01 -1.08 8.00
CA ILE A 157 30.82 -1.23 9.44
C ILE A 157 29.46 -1.87 9.73
N GLY A 158 29.45 -3.01 10.41
CA GLY A 158 28.25 -3.82 10.69
C GLY A 158 27.90 -4.76 9.54
N TRP A 159 26.69 -5.32 9.58
CA TRP A 159 26.22 -6.21 8.52
C TRP A 159 25.51 -5.46 7.40
N MET A 160 25.84 -5.79 6.15
CA MET A 160 25.29 -5.16 4.98
C MET A 160 23.92 -5.74 4.65
N THR A 161 22.90 -4.89 4.56
CA THR A 161 21.56 -5.31 4.15
C THR A 161 21.47 -5.50 2.63
N ALA A 162 20.51 -6.31 2.17
CA ALA A 162 20.26 -6.50 0.74
C ALA A 162 19.95 -5.18 0.00
N ASN A 163 19.27 -4.22 0.67
CA ASN A 163 18.99 -2.92 0.09
C ASN A 163 20.27 -2.07 -0.06
N GLN A 164 21.12 -2.04 0.97
CA GLN A 164 22.40 -1.32 0.91
C GLN A 164 23.33 -1.92 -0.14
N LYS A 165 23.40 -3.25 -0.23
CA LYS A 165 24.11 -3.95 -1.30
C LYS A 165 23.63 -3.45 -2.66
N ARG A 166 22.33 -3.53 -2.92
CA ARG A 166 21.73 -3.11 -4.20
C ARG A 166 22.04 -1.65 -4.53
N GLU A 167 21.88 -0.72 -3.58
CA GLU A 167 22.14 0.70 -3.80
C GLU A 167 23.62 0.98 -4.05
N LEU A 168 24.53 0.33 -3.33
CA LEU A 168 25.98 0.44 -3.56
C LEU A 168 26.38 -0.17 -4.90
N THR A 169 25.86 -1.35 -5.26
CA THR A 169 26.11 -1.99 -6.56
C THR A 169 25.59 -1.13 -7.72
N GLN A 170 24.42 -0.49 -7.56
CA GLN A 170 23.83 0.38 -8.59
C GLN A 170 24.46 1.79 -8.63
N HIS A 171 25.30 2.15 -7.65
CA HIS A 171 25.97 3.44 -7.60
C HIS A 171 26.85 3.67 -8.84
N HIS A 172 27.50 2.62 -9.35
CA HIS A 172 28.26 2.62 -10.59
C HIS A 172 27.99 1.39 -11.45
N GLN A 173 28.00 1.57 -12.76
CA GLN A 173 27.78 0.47 -13.73
C GLN A 173 29.04 -0.34 -14.05
N ARG A 174 30.19 -0.02 -13.43
CA ARG A 174 31.43 -0.75 -13.71
C ARG A 174 31.44 -2.11 -13.02
N LEU A 175 31.82 -3.16 -13.74
CA LEU A 175 31.87 -4.53 -13.21
C LEU A 175 32.91 -4.71 -12.09
N ASP A 176 34.02 -3.98 -12.12
CA ASP A 176 35.04 -3.99 -11.07
C ASP A 176 34.51 -3.43 -9.74
N TRP A 177 33.75 -2.34 -9.79
CA TRP A 177 32.99 -1.82 -8.65
C TRP A 177 31.92 -2.81 -8.17
N GLN A 178 31.10 -3.32 -9.08
CA GLN A 178 30.00 -4.22 -8.72
C GLN A 178 30.48 -5.53 -8.08
N CYS A 179 31.56 -6.12 -8.61
CA CYS A 179 32.21 -7.28 -8.02
C CYS A 179 32.82 -6.96 -6.65
N ALA A 180 33.47 -5.80 -6.48
CA ALA A 180 34.01 -5.39 -5.18
C ALA A 180 32.91 -5.23 -4.12
N ILE A 181 31.76 -4.66 -4.48
CA ILE A 181 30.60 -4.58 -3.58
C ILE A 181 30.01 -5.95 -3.28
N ASP A 182 29.97 -6.88 -4.26
CA ASP A 182 29.55 -8.27 -4.01
C ASP A 182 30.45 -8.95 -2.97
N GLN A 183 31.77 -8.87 -3.13
CA GLN A 183 32.75 -9.43 -2.18
C GLN A 183 32.65 -8.78 -0.79
N LEU A 184 32.46 -7.45 -0.75
CA LEU A 184 32.27 -6.74 0.52
C LEU A 184 30.95 -7.16 1.19
N ALA A 185 29.88 -7.39 0.43
CA ALA A 185 28.61 -7.86 0.97
C ALA A 185 28.70 -9.30 1.50
N GLU A 186 29.45 -10.18 0.83
CA GLU A 186 29.69 -11.54 1.30
C GLU A 186 30.47 -11.56 2.63
N THR A 187 31.50 -10.72 2.75
CA THR A 187 32.29 -10.60 4.00
C THR A 187 31.51 -9.92 5.12
N ALA A 188 30.73 -8.87 4.80
CA ALA A 188 29.86 -8.16 5.74
C ALA A 188 28.48 -8.81 5.92
N SER A 189 28.35 -10.11 5.69
CA SER A 189 27.11 -10.84 5.91
C SER A 189 26.94 -11.23 7.39
N PRO A 190 25.70 -11.16 7.92
CA PRO A 190 25.44 -11.64 9.28
C PRO A 190 25.63 -13.17 9.36
N PRO A 191 26.03 -13.71 10.53
CA PRO A 191 26.00 -15.14 10.77
C PRO A 191 24.61 -15.73 10.49
N PRO A 192 24.50 -17.01 10.07
CA PRO A 192 23.22 -17.63 9.71
C PRO A 192 22.14 -17.49 10.79
N GLU A 193 22.52 -17.54 12.07
CA GLU A 193 21.61 -17.45 13.23
C GLU A 193 21.03 -16.04 13.43
N LEU A 194 21.70 -15.01 12.89
CA LEU A 194 21.28 -13.61 12.99
C LEU A 194 20.78 -13.06 11.65
N ASN A 195 20.97 -13.81 10.57
CA ASN A 195 20.59 -13.40 9.23
C ASN A 195 19.07 -13.23 9.12
N GLY A 196 18.62 -12.05 8.72
CA GLY A 196 17.19 -11.69 8.68
C GLY A 196 16.57 -11.37 10.05
N VAL A 197 17.20 -11.77 11.16
CA VAL A 197 16.70 -11.53 12.52
C VAL A 197 17.24 -10.22 13.08
N VAL A 198 18.55 -9.97 12.95
CA VAL A 198 19.20 -8.78 13.47
C VAL A 198 19.68 -7.90 12.32
N ARG A 199 19.39 -6.61 12.41
CA ARG A 199 19.93 -5.63 11.47
C ARG A 199 20.33 -4.34 12.15
N TYR A 200 21.27 -3.65 11.53
CA TYR A 200 21.63 -2.30 11.93
C TYR A 200 20.88 -1.28 11.09
N VAL A 201 20.25 -0.29 11.73
CA VAL A 201 19.52 0.78 11.04
C VAL A 201 20.28 2.11 11.18
N PRO A 202 21.07 2.52 10.18
CA PRO A 202 22.05 3.60 10.30
C PRO A 202 21.43 4.98 10.48
N ASN A 203 20.28 5.23 9.84
CA ASN A 203 19.54 6.48 9.99
C ASN A 203 19.02 6.68 11.42
N HIS A 204 18.82 5.59 12.15
CA HIS A 204 18.33 5.60 13.53
C HIS A 204 19.43 5.35 14.57
N ARG A 205 20.65 5.03 14.12
CA ARG A 205 21.78 4.67 15.00
C ARG A 205 21.35 3.61 16.00
N SER A 206 20.73 2.56 15.50
CA SER A 206 20.10 1.53 16.33
C SER A 206 20.32 0.15 15.77
N LEU A 207 20.56 -0.80 16.67
CA LEU A 207 20.45 -2.22 16.39
C LEU A 207 18.99 -2.63 16.57
N SER A 208 18.45 -3.39 15.62
CA SER A 208 17.09 -3.91 15.69
C SER A 208 17.06 -5.44 15.59
N VAL A 209 16.10 -6.04 16.26
CA VAL A 209 15.76 -7.47 16.18
C VAL A 209 14.32 -7.58 15.69
N ASP A 210 14.07 -8.41 14.68
CA ASP A 210 12.75 -8.86 14.29
C ASP A 210 12.32 -10.04 15.18
N GLY A 211 11.20 -9.89 15.88
CA GLY A 211 10.70 -10.87 16.85
C GLY A 211 11.52 -10.95 18.15
N PRO A 212 11.44 -12.07 18.88
CA PRO A 212 12.20 -12.28 20.10
C PRO A 212 13.65 -12.67 19.81
N LEU A 213 14.60 -12.04 20.51
CA LEU A 213 16.01 -12.44 20.42
C LEU A 213 16.20 -13.82 21.06
N ALA A 214 16.52 -14.85 20.29
CA ALA A 214 16.86 -16.18 20.80
C ALA A 214 18.11 -16.15 21.70
N LEU A 215 18.24 -17.11 22.62
CA LEU A 215 19.40 -17.19 23.53
C LEU A 215 20.72 -17.41 22.77
N GLU A 216 20.70 -18.18 21.69
CA GLU A 216 21.86 -18.41 20.83
C GLU A 216 22.30 -17.13 20.14
N GLY A 217 21.34 -16.40 19.53
CA GLY A 217 21.60 -15.11 18.90
C GLY A 217 22.09 -14.05 19.90
N GLU A 218 21.56 -14.03 21.13
CA GLU A 218 22.06 -13.18 22.20
C GLU A 218 23.52 -13.49 22.53
N THR A 219 23.86 -14.77 22.68
CA THR A 219 25.23 -15.21 22.98
C THR A 219 26.20 -14.80 21.87
N LEU A 220 25.79 -14.93 20.61
CA LEU A 220 26.60 -14.53 19.45
C LEU A 220 26.76 -13.01 19.33
N LEU A 221 25.74 -12.23 19.68
CA LEU A 221 25.87 -10.77 19.77
C LEU A 221 26.82 -10.36 20.88
N ARG A 222 26.75 -11.02 22.05
CA ARG A 222 27.66 -10.77 23.17
C ARG A 222 29.11 -11.11 22.84
N SER A 223 29.36 -12.15 22.04
CA SER A 223 30.72 -12.54 21.65
C SER A 223 31.40 -11.54 20.71
N GLN A 224 30.66 -10.61 20.11
CA GLN A 224 31.25 -9.57 19.24
C GLN A 224 32.06 -8.53 20.02
N SER A 225 31.72 -8.26 21.28
CA SER A 225 32.48 -7.33 22.11
C SER A 225 32.17 -7.46 23.60
N GLU A 226 33.21 -7.36 24.42
CA GLU A 226 33.10 -7.32 25.89
C GLU A 226 32.89 -5.89 26.43
N THR A 227 32.74 -4.88 25.57
CA THR A 227 32.57 -3.48 25.99
C THR A 227 31.27 -3.31 26.79
N ALA A 228 31.35 -2.61 27.92
CA ALA A 228 30.20 -2.41 28.82
C ALA A 228 28.97 -1.77 28.11
N ASP A 229 29.20 -0.81 27.21
CA ASP A 229 28.13 -0.16 26.44
C ASP A 229 27.44 -1.13 25.46
N TRP A 230 28.22 -2.01 24.82
CA TRP A 230 27.69 -3.03 23.92
C TRP A 230 26.88 -4.07 24.70
N GLN A 231 27.45 -4.62 25.78
CA GLN A 231 26.77 -5.60 26.63
C GLN A 231 25.44 -5.05 27.19
N LYS A 232 25.45 -3.80 27.67
CA LYS A 232 24.23 -3.12 28.13
C LYS A 232 23.19 -2.94 27.02
N SER A 233 23.63 -2.67 25.79
CA SER A 233 22.73 -2.54 24.65
C SER A 233 22.08 -3.89 24.31
N ILE A 234 22.85 -4.98 24.36
CA ILE A 234 22.31 -6.34 24.16
C ILE A 234 21.35 -6.74 25.28
N ASP A 235 21.63 -6.40 26.55
CA ASP A 235 20.71 -6.62 27.67
C ASP A 235 19.34 -5.96 27.42
N GLN A 236 19.35 -4.68 27.04
CA GLN A 236 18.14 -3.92 26.73
C GLN A 236 17.38 -4.48 25.53
N LEU A 237 18.11 -4.96 24.52
CA LEU A 237 17.54 -5.55 23.33
C LEU A 237 16.85 -6.89 23.65
N ALA A 238 17.50 -7.74 24.45
CA ALA A 238 16.94 -9.00 24.92
C ALA A 238 15.70 -8.78 25.79
N GLU A 239 15.75 -7.85 26.75
CA GLU A 239 14.61 -7.54 27.63
C GLU A 239 13.39 -7.04 26.84
N LYS A 240 13.60 -6.11 25.90
CA LYS A 240 12.50 -5.54 25.11
C LYS A 240 11.94 -6.51 24.08
N SER A 241 12.78 -7.33 23.46
CA SER A 241 12.36 -8.26 22.41
C SER A 241 11.63 -9.49 22.94
N ARG A 242 11.78 -9.85 24.22
CA ARG A 242 11.13 -11.03 24.84
C ARG A 242 9.87 -10.70 25.65
N ARG A 243 9.24 -9.55 25.39
CA ARG A 243 7.99 -9.18 26.04
C ARG A 243 6.87 -10.10 25.60
N ILE A 244 6.07 -10.58 26.55
CA ILE A 244 4.93 -11.46 26.26
C ILE A 244 3.69 -10.61 26.04
N THR A 245 3.02 -10.85 24.91
CA THR A 245 1.70 -10.30 24.59
C THR A 245 0.68 -11.42 24.70
N GLN A 246 -0.40 -11.17 25.44
CA GLN A 246 -1.43 -12.19 25.69
C GLN A 246 -2.68 -11.91 24.85
N ILE A 247 -3.20 -12.93 24.21
CA ILE A 247 -4.50 -12.92 23.52
C ILE A 247 -5.46 -13.80 24.31
N PRO A 248 -6.71 -13.37 24.58
CA PRO A 248 -7.71 -14.26 25.17
C PRO A 248 -7.96 -15.49 24.29
N ALA A 249 -7.88 -16.70 24.88
CA ALA A 249 -8.14 -17.97 24.20
C ALA A 249 -9.63 -18.33 24.09
N ALA A 250 -10.53 -17.42 24.50
CA ALA A 250 -11.97 -17.59 24.28
C ALA A 250 -12.27 -17.61 22.77
N ASP A 251 -13.25 -18.39 22.31
CA ASP A 251 -13.69 -18.43 20.91
C ASP A 251 -12.55 -18.66 19.89
N LEU A 252 -11.62 -19.56 20.22
CA LEU A 252 -10.63 -20.04 19.25
C LEU A 252 -11.31 -20.65 18.03
N PRO A 253 -10.70 -20.51 16.84
CA PRO A 253 -11.22 -21.17 15.64
C PRO A 253 -11.40 -22.67 15.84
N GLU A 254 -12.45 -23.25 15.25
CA GLU A 254 -12.66 -24.69 15.30
C GLU A 254 -11.46 -25.43 14.66
N GLY A 255 -10.82 -26.33 15.40
CA GLY A 255 -9.61 -27.03 14.95
C GLY A 255 -8.34 -26.18 14.94
N PHE A 256 -8.31 -25.07 15.69
CA PHE A 256 -7.11 -24.25 15.84
C PHE A 256 -5.94 -25.05 16.43
N GLU A 257 -4.87 -25.15 15.65
CA GLU A 257 -3.57 -25.66 16.07
C GLU A 257 -2.51 -24.63 15.74
N ILE A 258 -1.51 -24.51 16.61
CA ILE A 258 -0.38 -23.60 16.38
C ILE A 258 0.54 -24.25 15.34
N PRO A 259 0.86 -23.58 14.22
CA PRO A 259 1.83 -24.08 13.25
C PRO A 259 3.17 -24.42 13.90
N GLU A 260 3.80 -25.53 13.49
CA GLU A 260 5.08 -25.98 14.07
C GLU A 260 6.19 -24.93 13.98
N SER A 261 6.16 -24.12 12.93
CA SER A 261 7.09 -23.03 12.64
C SER A 261 7.10 -21.89 13.66
N ILE A 262 6.06 -21.75 14.48
CA ILE A 262 5.95 -20.66 15.48
C ILE A 262 5.79 -21.17 16.91
N LEU A 263 5.99 -22.47 17.15
CA LEU A 263 5.91 -23.06 18.50
C LEU A 263 6.96 -22.50 19.48
N ASP A 264 8.06 -21.97 18.96
CA ASP A 264 9.10 -21.29 19.75
C ASP A 264 8.65 -19.90 20.23
N ARG A 265 7.68 -19.29 19.55
CA ARG A 265 7.18 -17.94 19.81
C ARG A 265 5.79 -17.90 20.44
N VAL A 266 4.98 -18.91 20.21
CA VAL A 266 3.56 -18.92 20.60
C VAL A 266 3.27 -20.14 21.45
N SER A 267 2.70 -19.91 22.63
CA SER A 267 2.25 -20.98 23.52
C SER A 267 0.78 -20.83 23.86
N LEU A 268 0.06 -21.95 23.79
CA LEU A 268 -1.36 -22.03 24.14
C LEU A 268 -1.52 -22.37 25.62
N GLY A 269 -2.02 -21.43 26.41
CA GLY A 269 -2.47 -21.65 27.78
C GLY A 269 -3.96 -22.04 27.84
N THR A 270 -4.49 -22.21 29.06
CA THR A 270 -5.90 -22.56 29.27
C THR A 270 -6.86 -21.40 29.05
N GLU A 271 -6.40 -20.16 29.27
CA GLU A 271 -7.21 -18.93 29.15
C GLU A 271 -6.63 -17.92 28.16
N THR A 272 -5.32 -18.00 27.87
CA THR A 272 -4.60 -17.06 27.01
C THR A 272 -3.69 -17.79 26.02
N ILE A 273 -3.45 -17.14 24.89
CA ILE A 273 -2.37 -17.45 23.95
C ILE A 273 -1.28 -16.44 24.23
N ASP A 274 -0.11 -16.93 24.63
CA ASP A 274 1.03 -16.10 24.97
C ASP A 274 1.96 -16.05 23.75
N ILE A 275 2.21 -14.84 23.26
CA ILE A 275 3.08 -14.57 22.12
C ILE A 275 4.33 -13.85 22.61
N SER A 276 5.48 -14.46 22.36
CA SER A 276 6.80 -13.94 22.72
C SER A 276 7.30 -12.94 21.68
N GLY A 277 7.54 -11.72 22.16
CA GLY A 277 8.11 -10.62 21.41
C GLY A 277 7.13 -9.82 20.57
N PRO A 278 7.63 -8.78 19.87
CA PRO A 278 6.83 -8.02 18.93
C PRO A 278 6.31 -8.91 17.80
N ILE A 279 5.08 -8.65 17.39
CA ILE A 279 4.42 -9.41 16.32
C ILE A 279 4.78 -8.75 14.99
N SER A 280 5.54 -9.47 14.15
CA SER A 280 5.90 -9.03 12.80
C SER A 280 4.73 -9.23 11.83
N GLN A 281 4.81 -8.60 10.67
CA GLN A 281 3.81 -8.79 9.62
C GLN A 281 3.75 -10.26 9.16
N SER A 282 4.89 -10.93 9.06
CA SER A 282 4.97 -12.36 8.74
C SER A 282 4.35 -13.25 9.82
N LEU A 283 4.67 -13.03 11.10
CA LEU A 283 4.07 -13.79 12.20
C LEU A 283 2.55 -13.56 12.27
N LYS A 284 2.10 -12.33 12.05
CA LYS A 284 0.66 -12.02 11.98
C LYS A 284 -0.03 -12.81 10.86
N GLU A 285 0.57 -12.86 9.68
CA GLU A 285 0.02 -13.59 8.54
C GLU A 285 -0.10 -15.08 8.84
N GLU A 286 0.92 -15.66 9.47
CA GLU A 286 0.94 -17.06 9.89
C GLU A 286 -0.08 -17.36 11.00
N LEU A 287 -0.20 -16.50 12.00
CA LEU A 287 -1.23 -16.62 13.06
C LEU A 287 -2.65 -16.53 12.50
N ILE A 288 -2.86 -15.78 11.42
CA ILE A 288 -4.16 -15.61 10.79
C ILE A 288 -4.47 -16.75 9.82
N ASP A 289 -3.45 -17.39 9.24
CA ASP A 289 -3.59 -18.45 8.24
C ASP A 289 -3.87 -19.83 8.86
N VAL A 290 -4.91 -19.89 9.69
CA VAL A 290 -5.35 -21.09 10.40
C VAL A 290 -6.70 -21.62 9.91
N PHE A 291 -7.28 -20.95 8.92
CA PHE A 291 -8.61 -21.29 8.40
C PHE A 291 -8.52 -22.18 7.16
N PRO A 292 -9.44 -23.14 7.00
CA PRO A 292 -9.45 -24.04 5.86
C PRO A 292 -9.61 -23.27 4.55
N ARG A 293 -8.71 -23.54 3.60
CA ARG A 293 -8.79 -23.01 2.24
C ARG A 293 -9.89 -23.71 1.45
N SER A 294 -10.52 -22.95 0.56
CA SER A 294 -11.56 -23.48 -0.33
C SER A 294 -10.97 -24.47 -1.33
N ARG A 295 -11.73 -25.55 -1.57
CA ARG A 295 -11.38 -26.64 -2.45
C ARG A 295 -12.33 -26.70 -3.63
N PRO A 296 -11.91 -27.29 -4.76
CA PRO A 296 -12.82 -27.68 -5.82
C PRO A 296 -13.84 -28.67 -5.25
N MET A 297 -15.11 -28.49 -5.61
CA MET A 297 -16.21 -29.34 -5.15
C MET A 297 -16.68 -30.24 -6.28
N THR A 298 -17.11 -31.45 -5.95
CA THR A 298 -17.83 -32.31 -6.91
C THR A 298 -19.23 -31.77 -7.16
N SER A 299 -19.85 -32.13 -8.29
CA SER A 299 -21.23 -31.71 -8.59
C SER A 299 -22.22 -32.13 -7.48
N GLU A 300 -22.00 -33.29 -6.86
CA GLU A 300 -22.80 -33.77 -5.72
C GLU A 300 -22.65 -32.88 -4.49
N GLN A 301 -21.42 -32.49 -4.13
CA GLN A 301 -21.16 -31.58 -3.01
C GLN A 301 -21.78 -30.19 -3.25
N ILE A 302 -21.75 -29.71 -4.51
CA ILE A 302 -22.38 -28.44 -4.89
C ILE A 302 -23.91 -28.53 -4.76
N ASP A 303 -24.50 -29.64 -5.20
CA ASP A 303 -25.94 -29.89 -5.08
C ASP A 303 -26.38 -29.93 -3.61
N GLU A 304 -25.61 -30.61 -2.76
CA GLU A 304 -25.86 -30.66 -1.31
C GLU A 304 -25.79 -29.27 -0.67
N PHE A 305 -24.78 -28.47 -1.00
CA PHE A 305 -24.63 -27.10 -0.50
C PHE A 305 -25.81 -26.22 -0.91
N ILE A 306 -26.22 -26.29 -2.18
CA ILE A 306 -27.39 -25.57 -2.70
C ILE A 306 -28.67 -26.02 -1.97
N GLN A 307 -28.84 -27.33 -1.77
CA GLN A 307 -30.01 -27.86 -1.06
C GLN A 307 -30.06 -27.40 0.40
N GLN A 308 -28.91 -27.33 1.09
CA GLN A 308 -28.84 -26.79 2.45
C GLN A 308 -29.27 -25.32 2.47
N LEU A 309 -28.74 -24.50 1.56
CA LEU A 309 -29.08 -23.08 1.46
C LEU A 309 -30.55 -22.84 1.06
N ALA A 310 -31.10 -23.68 0.20
CA ALA A 310 -32.50 -23.61 -0.24
C ALA A 310 -33.51 -24.07 0.82
N LYS A 311 -33.09 -24.93 1.77
CA LYS A 311 -33.93 -25.38 2.90
C LYS A 311 -34.14 -24.29 3.95
N LEU A 312 -33.25 -23.31 4.03
CA LEU A 312 -33.37 -22.20 4.96
C LEU A 312 -34.54 -21.27 4.59
N PRO A 313 -35.12 -20.55 5.58
CA PRO A 313 -36.16 -19.56 5.32
C PRO A 313 -35.79 -18.63 4.16
N GLY A 314 -36.75 -18.29 3.31
CA GLY A 314 -36.52 -17.47 2.11
C GLY A 314 -36.26 -18.29 0.83
N GLY A 315 -35.73 -19.51 0.94
CA GLY A 315 -35.45 -20.39 -0.22
C GLY A 315 -34.45 -19.80 -1.21
N LEU A 316 -34.23 -20.48 -2.34
CA LEU A 316 -33.44 -19.95 -3.45
C LEU A 316 -34.29 -19.91 -4.72
N THR A 317 -34.18 -18.80 -5.46
CA THR A 317 -34.73 -18.71 -6.82
C THR A 317 -33.86 -19.46 -7.83
N GLU A 318 -34.38 -19.71 -9.03
CA GLU A 318 -33.60 -20.31 -10.12
C GLU A 318 -32.35 -19.47 -10.48
N PRO A 319 -32.42 -18.13 -10.63
CA PRO A 319 -31.22 -17.32 -10.89
C PRO A 319 -30.19 -17.37 -9.76
N GLN A 320 -30.63 -17.33 -8.49
CA GLN A 320 -29.73 -17.44 -7.34
C GLN A 320 -29.07 -18.82 -7.28
N THR A 321 -29.84 -19.88 -7.57
CA THR A 321 -29.33 -21.25 -7.63
C THR A 321 -28.28 -21.41 -8.73
N ALA A 322 -28.55 -20.88 -9.92
CA ALA A 322 -27.61 -20.88 -11.03
C ALA A 322 -26.34 -20.07 -10.71
N PHE A 323 -26.49 -18.92 -10.04
CA PHE A 323 -25.36 -18.11 -9.60
C PHE A 323 -24.46 -18.86 -8.60
N VAL A 324 -25.04 -19.47 -7.57
CA VAL A 324 -24.27 -20.25 -6.57
C VAL A 324 -23.54 -21.40 -7.24
N ARG A 325 -24.23 -22.16 -8.10
CA ARG A 325 -23.61 -23.26 -8.86
C ARG A 325 -22.44 -22.77 -9.69
N ASN A 326 -22.66 -21.80 -10.56
CA ASN A 326 -21.61 -21.27 -11.45
C ASN A 326 -20.42 -20.70 -10.67
N SER A 327 -20.67 -20.10 -9.50
CA SER A 327 -19.61 -19.56 -8.63
C SER A 327 -18.77 -20.66 -7.96
N LEU A 328 -19.41 -21.77 -7.56
CA LEU A 328 -18.71 -22.91 -6.95
C LEU A 328 -18.00 -23.78 -8.01
N GLU A 329 -18.58 -23.95 -9.19
CA GLU A 329 -17.96 -24.63 -10.34
C GLU A 329 -16.83 -23.81 -10.95
N GLY A 330 -16.97 -22.48 -10.97
CA GLY A 330 -15.97 -21.53 -11.47
C GLY A 330 -14.82 -21.23 -10.52
N ALA A 331 -14.69 -21.98 -9.42
CA ALA A 331 -13.51 -21.97 -8.56
C ALA A 331 -12.29 -22.56 -9.31
N TRP A 332 -11.18 -22.77 -8.59
CA TRP A 332 -9.99 -23.40 -9.18
C TRP A 332 -10.20 -24.91 -9.40
N THR A 333 -9.39 -25.53 -10.28
CA THR A 333 -9.50 -26.97 -10.60
C THR A 333 -8.20 -27.72 -10.39
N ALA A 334 -8.30 -29.05 -10.21
CA ALA A 334 -7.13 -29.93 -10.11
C ALA A 334 -6.18 -29.77 -11.31
N ASP A 335 -6.73 -29.58 -12.51
CA ASP A 335 -5.93 -29.47 -13.73
C ASP A 335 -5.13 -28.15 -13.77
N GLN A 336 -5.66 -27.06 -13.21
CA GLN A 336 -4.89 -25.82 -13.04
C GLN A 336 -3.70 -26.01 -12.10
N LEU A 337 -3.89 -26.69 -10.97
CA LEU A 337 -2.80 -26.99 -10.04
C LEU A 337 -1.74 -27.91 -10.69
N ILE A 338 -2.17 -28.92 -11.48
CA ILE A 338 -1.25 -29.80 -12.20
C ILE A 338 -0.37 -29.02 -13.19
N VAL A 339 -0.94 -28.04 -13.92
CA VAL A 339 -0.17 -27.18 -14.82
C VAL A 339 0.89 -26.39 -14.05
N VAL A 340 0.51 -25.77 -12.93
CA VAL A 340 1.44 -25.00 -12.09
C VAL A 340 2.59 -25.87 -11.57
N LEU A 341 2.30 -27.09 -11.09
CA LEU A 341 3.32 -28.00 -10.58
C LEU A 341 4.25 -28.49 -11.69
N ASN A 342 3.73 -28.77 -12.88
CA ASN A 342 4.56 -29.18 -14.02
C ASN A 342 5.46 -28.03 -14.51
N GLU A 343 4.98 -26.79 -14.49
CA GLU A 343 5.77 -25.61 -14.85
C GLU A 343 6.86 -25.29 -13.81
N ALA A 344 6.59 -25.51 -12.53
CA ALA A 344 7.52 -25.23 -11.44
C ALA A 344 8.84 -26.01 -11.55
N ASP A 345 8.79 -27.22 -12.10
CA ASP A 345 9.98 -28.07 -12.29
C ASP A 345 10.71 -27.80 -13.62
N THR A 346 10.32 -26.75 -14.36
CA THR A 346 11.03 -26.36 -15.58
C THR A 346 12.34 -25.65 -15.23
N PRO A 347 13.51 -26.17 -15.64
CA PRO A 347 14.79 -25.54 -15.38
C PRO A 347 14.85 -24.11 -15.95
N GLN A 348 15.01 -23.12 -15.07
CA GLN A 348 15.17 -21.72 -15.47
C GLN A 348 16.65 -21.35 -15.60
N PRO A 349 17.03 -20.48 -16.56
CA PRO A 349 18.41 -20.00 -16.66
C PRO A 349 18.78 -19.18 -15.41
N GLY A 350 19.90 -19.53 -14.76
CA GLY A 350 20.45 -18.79 -13.63
C GLY A 350 21.11 -17.48 -14.07
N LYS A 351 21.30 -16.52 -13.16
CA LYS A 351 22.03 -15.26 -13.45
C LYS A 351 23.48 -15.37 -12.98
N LYS A 352 24.45 -14.92 -13.81
CA LYS A 352 25.87 -14.86 -13.39
C LYS A 352 26.12 -13.76 -12.36
N SER A 353 27.10 -13.98 -11.47
CA SER A 353 27.55 -12.94 -10.53
C SER A 353 28.30 -11.82 -11.27
N TYR A 354 28.42 -10.63 -10.66
CA TYR A 354 29.20 -9.54 -11.26
C TYR A 354 30.69 -9.89 -11.36
N CYS A 355 31.21 -10.70 -10.44
CA CYS A 355 32.58 -11.18 -10.50
C CYS A 355 32.82 -12.17 -11.65
N ASP A 356 31.86 -13.04 -11.97
CA ASP A 356 31.95 -13.92 -13.14
C ASP A 356 31.97 -13.10 -14.44
N LEU A 357 31.11 -12.09 -14.53
CA LEU A 357 31.06 -11.18 -15.68
C LEU A 357 32.35 -10.37 -15.83
N LEU A 358 32.94 -9.92 -14.71
CA LEU A 358 34.23 -9.25 -14.71
C LEU A 358 35.36 -10.18 -15.20
N ALA A 359 35.37 -11.43 -14.75
CA ALA A 359 36.35 -12.42 -15.17
C ALA A 359 36.24 -12.69 -16.69
N GLU A 360 35.04 -12.77 -17.24
CA GLU A 360 34.81 -12.90 -18.69
C GLU A 360 35.28 -11.68 -19.47
N GLN A 361 35.04 -10.47 -18.93
CA GLN A 361 35.53 -9.23 -19.54
C GLN A 361 37.06 -9.18 -19.57
N LEU A 362 37.72 -9.55 -18.45
CA LEU A 362 39.18 -9.59 -18.36
C LEU A 362 39.80 -10.68 -19.24
N ALA A 363 39.07 -11.78 -19.49
CA ALA A 363 39.45 -12.83 -20.43
C ALA A 363 39.28 -12.42 -21.92
N GLY A 364 38.81 -11.20 -22.20
CA GLY A 364 38.66 -10.65 -23.55
C GLY A 364 37.31 -10.94 -24.22
N GLY A 365 36.27 -11.31 -23.45
CA GLY A 365 34.92 -11.50 -23.96
C GLY A 365 34.29 -10.20 -24.48
N THR A 366 33.77 -10.21 -25.71
CA THR A 366 33.11 -9.05 -26.34
C THR A 366 31.59 -9.02 -26.13
N VAL A 367 31.00 -10.16 -25.77
CA VAL A 367 29.58 -10.31 -25.41
C VAL A 367 29.53 -11.09 -24.11
N LEU A 368 29.17 -10.41 -23.02
CA LEU A 368 29.05 -11.02 -21.70
C LEU A 368 27.71 -11.74 -21.62
N LEU A 369 27.73 -13.04 -21.33
CA LEU A 369 26.52 -13.84 -21.20
C LEU A 369 25.99 -13.69 -19.77
N GLU A 370 24.90 -12.93 -19.59
CA GLU A 370 24.31 -12.66 -18.26
C GLU A 370 23.70 -13.89 -17.59
N THR A 371 23.44 -14.94 -18.35
CA THR A 371 22.74 -16.15 -17.89
C THR A 371 23.64 -17.40 -17.92
N ILE A 372 23.42 -18.27 -16.95
CA ILE A 372 23.92 -19.64 -16.90
C ILE A 372 22.83 -20.53 -17.54
N PRO A 373 23.19 -21.44 -18.46
CA PRO A 373 22.21 -22.35 -19.05
C PRO A 373 21.51 -23.16 -17.95
N PRO A 374 20.19 -23.41 -18.10
CA PRO A 374 19.44 -24.19 -17.13
C PRO A 374 20.09 -25.57 -16.93
N SER A 375 20.23 -26.01 -15.68
CA SER A 375 20.73 -27.34 -15.34
C SER A 375 19.58 -28.27 -14.96
N GLY A 376 19.53 -29.46 -15.56
CA GLY A 376 18.50 -30.48 -15.30
C GLY A 376 17.49 -30.66 -16.42
N ASN A 377 16.62 -31.67 -16.30
CA ASN A 377 15.49 -31.93 -17.19
C ASN A 377 14.20 -31.73 -16.38
N ALA A 378 13.15 -31.17 -17.00
CA ALA A 378 11.85 -31.05 -16.36
C ALA A 378 11.24 -32.44 -16.08
N THR A 379 10.76 -32.68 -14.87
CA THR A 379 10.05 -33.91 -14.48
C THR A 379 8.57 -33.61 -14.18
N PRO A 380 7.66 -33.78 -15.16
CA PRO A 380 6.24 -33.59 -14.93
C PRO A 380 5.68 -34.67 -14.00
N LEU A 381 4.57 -34.36 -13.32
CA LEU A 381 3.87 -35.29 -12.44
C LEU A 381 3.42 -36.54 -13.21
N ASN A 382 3.63 -37.70 -12.59
CA ASN A 382 3.22 -38.99 -13.14
C ASN A 382 1.71 -39.27 -12.90
N GLU A 383 1.18 -40.33 -13.52
CA GLU A 383 -0.25 -40.67 -13.40
C GLU A 383 -0.67 -41.02 -11.96
N GLU A 384 0.21 -41.65 -11.18
CA GLU A 384 -0.04 -42.00 -9.77
C GLU A 384 -0.11 -40.76 -8.87
N GLN A 385 0.76 -39.78 -9.10
CA GLN A 385 0.80 -38.47 -8.45
C GLN A 385 -0.46 -37.67 -8.78
N ILE A 386 -0.88 -37.65 -10.04
CA ILE A 386 -2.12 -36.98 -10.47
C ILE A 386 -3.34 -37.62 -9.80
N ALA A 387 -3.39 -38.96 -9.73
CA ALA A 387 -4.47 -39.68 -9.06
C ALA A 387 -4.48 -39.41 -7.54
N ALA A 388 -3.32 -39.43 -6.89
CA ALA A 388 -3.17 -39.12 -5.48
C ALA A 388 -3.63 -37.69 -5.17
N LEU A 389 -3.21 -36.71 -5.98
CA LEU A 389 -3.61 -35.31 -5.86
C LEU A 389 -5.12 -35.15 -5.98
N LYS A 390 -5.74 -35.74 -7.00
CA LYS A 390 -7.20 -35.67 -7.18
C LYS A 390 -7.94 -36.34 -6.01
N SER A 391 -7.41 -37.43 -5.44
CA SER A 391 -8.05 -38.09 -4.29
C SER A 391 -8.07 -37.23 -3.03
N VAL A 392 -6.98 -36.52 -2.71
CA VAL A 392 -6.89 -35.66 -1.51
C VAL A 392 -7.71 -34.38 -1.73
N LEU A 393 -7.70 -33.85 -2.95
CA LEU A 393 -8.28 -32.54 -3.24
C LEU A 393 -9.80 -32.48 -3.06
N PHE A 394 -10.52 -33.56 -3.43
CA PHE A 394 -11.98 -33.63 -3.37
C PHE A 394 -12.50 -34.26 -2.06
N ASP A 395 -11.63 -34.81 -1.21
CA ASP A 395 -11.99 -35.39 0.08
C ASP A 395 -11.99 -34.30 1.17
N PRO A 396 -13.15 -33.83 1.66
CA PRO A 396 -13.20 -32.76 2.66
C PRO A 396 -12.65 -33.20 4.02
N ALA A 397 -12.52 -34.50 4.28
CA ALA A 397 -12.02 -35.02 5.56
C ALA A 397 -10.49 -35.01 5.66
N ARG A 398 -9.77 -34.93 4.53
CA ARG A 398 -8.29 -34.88 4.50
C ARG A 398 -7.79 -33.46 4.56
N SER A 399 -6.61 -33.22 5.14
CA SER A 399 -6.00 -31.89 5.11
C SER A 399 -5.34 -31.59 3.76
N LEU A 400 -5.36 -30.33 3.31
CA LEU A 400 -4.59 -29.92 2.10
C LEU A 400 -3.08 -30.05 2.32
N HIS A 401 -2.61 -30.00 3.57
CA HIS A 401 -1.21 -30.24 3.91
C HIS A 401 -0.76 -31.69 3.61
N GLU A 402 -1.69 -32.64 3.50
CA GLU A 402 -1.38 -34.03 3.12
C GLU A 402 -1.02 -34.19 1.64
N ILE A 403 -1.32 -33.21 0.78
CA ILE A 403 -1.07 -33.30 -0.67
C ILE A 403 0.42 -33.50 -0.93
N SER A 404 1.29 -32.74 -0.26
CA SER A 404 2.74 -32.86 -0.43
C SER A 404 3.24 -34.27 -0.07
N ALA A 405 2.76 -34.84 1.04
CA ALA A 405 3.10 -36.20 1.46
C ALA A 405 2.58 -37.25 0.48
N ALA A 406 1.34 -37.08 -0.03
CA ALA A 406 0.75 -37.98 -1.01
C ALA A 406 1.53 -37.96 -2.34
N LEU A 407 1.91 -36.78 -2.82
CA LEU A 407 2.71 -36.60 -4.05
C LEU A 407 4.11 -37.19 -3.91
N SER A 408 4.76 -36.98 -2.76
CA SER A 408 6.10 -37.51 -2.47
C SER A 408 6.11 -39.03 -2.31
N THR A 409 4.98 -39.62 -1.88
CA THR A 409 4.84 -41.08 -1.78
C THR A 409 4.60 -41.72 -3.15
N ALA A 410 3.89 -41.04 -4.04
CA ALA A 410 3.54 -41.52 -5.39
C ALA A 410 4.65 -41.29 -6.44
N GLY A 411 5.70 -40.54 -6.11
CA GLY A 411 6.80 -40.30 -7.04
C GLY A 411 7.79 -39.22 -6.58
N HIS A 412 8.76 -38.89 -7.43
CA HIS A 412 9.65 -37.77 -7.16
C HIS A 412 8.86 -36.45 -7.16
N PHE A 413 8.97 -35.70 -6.07
CA PHE A 413 8.37 -34.39 -5.91
C PHE A 413 9.47 -33.40 -5.55
N SER A 414 9.75 -32.45 -6.44
CA SER A 414 10.90 -31.55 -6.29
C SER A 414 10.59 -30.40 -5.33
N GLN A 415 11.63 -29.74 -4.81
CA GLN A 415 11.46 -28.57 -3.94
C GLN A 415 10.76 -27.41 -4.66
N ALA A 416 10.98 -27.27 -5.98
CA ALA A 416 10.30 -26.27 -6.78
C ALA A 416 8.80 -26.57 -6.90
N GLN A 417 8.44 -27.83 -7.09
CA GLN A 417 7.04 -28.28 -7.09
C GLN A 417 6.38 -28.10 -5.72
N GLN A 418 7.10 -28.38 -4.63
CA GLN A 418 6.60 -28.15 -3.28
C GLN A 418 6.32 -26.65 -3.03
N SER A 419 7.28 -25.78 -3.33
CA SER A 419 7.09 -24.34 -3.19
C SER A 419 5.92 -23.82 -4.04
N ALA A 420 5.76 -24.35 -5.26
CA ALA A 420 4.64 -23.98 -6.13
C ALA A 420 3.28 -24.49 -5.62
N LEU A 421 3.24 -25.67 -4.99
CA LEU A 421 2.05 -26.18 -4.31
C LEU A 421 1.65 -25.25 -3.15
N ASP A 422 2.60 -24.94 -2.27
CA ASP A 422 2.36 -24.10 -1.09
C ASP A 422 1.92 -22.69 -1.52
N GLU A 423 2.59 -22.10 -2.52
CA GLU A 423 2.21 -20.79 -3.08
C GLU A 423 0.81 -20.82 -3.72
N PHE A 424 0.49 -21.87 -4.49
CA PHE A 424 -0.81 -21.99 -5.12
C PHE A 424 -1.93 -22.13 -4.10
N LEU A 425 -1.75 -22.98 -3.08
CA LEU A 425 -2.74 -23.22 -2.04
C LEU A 425 -2.91 -22.00 -1.13
N GLY A 426 -1.82 -21.32 -0.76
CA GLY A 426 -1.85 -20.10 0.06
C GLY A 426 -2.62 -18.95 -0.59
N LYS A 427 -2.67 -18.90 -1.92
CA LYS A 427 -3.46 -17.91 -2.69
C LYS A 427 -4.96 -18.22 -2.75
N GLN A 428 -5.39 -19.45 -2.40
CA GLN A 428 -6.80 -19.81 -2.48
C GLN A 428 -7.60 -19.15 -1.36
N PRO A 429 -8.82 -18.65 -1.64
CA PRO A 429 -9.63 -18.01 -0.60
C PRO A 429 -10.02 -19.03 0.46
N THR A 430 -10.14 -18.58 1.71
CA THR A 430 -10.74 -19.38 2.79
C THR A 430 -12.20 -19.70 2.47
N ILE A 431 -12.75 -20.73 3.12
CA ILE A 431 -14.18 -21.05 3.03
C ILE A 431 -15.05 -19.84 3.40
N GLY A 432 -14.68 -19.10 4.44
CA GLY A 432 -15.38 -17.88 4.86
C GLY A 432 -15.34 -16.79 3.79
N THR A 433 -14.16 -16.52 3.22
CA THR A 433 -14.00 -15.53 2.15
C THR A 433 -14.80 -15.89 0.90
N ARG A 434 -14.75 -17.16 0.46
CA ARG A 434 -15.55 -17.66 -0.66
C ARG A 434 -17.05 -17.46 -0.39
N ASN A 435 -17.54 -17.83 0.79
CA ASN A 435 -18.97 -17.68 1.10
C ASN A 435 -19.41 -16.22 1.18
N ARG A 436 -18.55 -15.31 1.69
CA ARG A 436 -18.83 -13.87 1.63
C ARG A 436 -18.96 -13.37 0.19
N GLN A 437 -18.13 -13.85 -0.73
CA GLN A 437 -18.25 -13.51 -2.15
C GLN A 437 -19.59 -13.99 -2.73
N LEU A 438 -20.06 -15.18 -2.35
CA LEU A 438 -21.39 -15.67 -2.72
C LEU A 438 -22.49 -14.71 -2.22
N VAL A 439 -22.42 -14.24 -0.97
CA VAL A 439 -23.39 -13.29 -0.42
C VAL A 439 -23.42 -11.99 -1.24
N VAL A 440 -22.25 -11.42 -1.53
CA VAL A 440 -22.17 -10.16 -2.31
C VAL A 440 -22.82 -10.34 -3.69
N GLY A 441 -22.59 -11.47 -4.35
CA GLY A 441 -23.24 -11.76 -5.63
C GLY A 441 -24.75 -12.00 -5.51
N LEU A 442 -25.20 -12.70 -4.48
CA LEU A 442 -26.62 -12.98 -4.24
C LEU A 442 -27.43 -11.72 -3.90
N LEU A 443 -26.81 -10.75 -3.22
CA LEU A 443 -27.43 -9.45 -2.89
C LEU A 443 -27.58 -8.52 -4.09
N SER A 444 -26.99 -8.84 -5.25
CA SER A 444 -27.14 -8.03 -6.46
C SER A 444 -28.48 -8.25 -7.19
N GLY A 445 -29.29 -9.22 -6.77
CA GLY A 445 -30.61 -9.52 -7.34
C GLY A 445 -31.79 -8.86 -6.60
N ASP A 446 -32.99 -8.98 -7.18
CA ASP A 446 -34.23 -8.35 -6.67
C ASP A 446 -34.76 -8.94 -5.35
N GLN A 447 -34.27 -10.13 -4.94
CA GLN A 447 -34.78 -10.85 -3.77
C GLN A 447 -33.71 -10.94 -2.67
N GLN A 448 -34.04 -10.42 -1.50
CA GLN A 448 -33.13 -10.40 -0.34
C GLN A 448 -33.00 -11.78 0.29
N LEU A 449 -31.78 -12.13 0.69
CA LEU A 449 -31.50 -13.30 1.51
C LEU A 449 -32.14 -13.14 2.89
N SER A 450 -32.64 -14.24 3.47
CA SER A 450 -33.11 -14.23 4.85
C SER A 450 -31.96 -14.07 5.85
N PRO A 451 -32.24 -13.61 7.08
CA PRO A 451 -31.24 -13.59 8.15
C PRO A 451 -30.56 -14.95 8.36
N GLU A 452 -31.31 -16.06 8.29
CA GLU A 452 -30.78 -17.41 8.48
C GLU A 452 -29.85 -17.84 7.34
N GLN A 453 -30.16 -17.46 6.10
CA GLN A 453 -29.28 -17.69 4.94
C GLN A 453 -27.99 -16.88 5.05
N LEU A 454 -28.10 -15.62 5.46
CA LEU A 454 -26.93 -14.78 5.72
C LEU A 454 -26.08 -15.34 6.85
N ASP A 455 -26.70 -15.80 7.94
CA ASP A 455 -26.01 -16.40 9.07
C ASP A 455 -25.27 -17.68 8.67
N PHE A 456 -25.89 -18.55 7.87
CA PHE A 456 -25.28 -19.75 7.33
C PHE A 456 -24.07 -19.43 6.44
N LEU A 457 -24.21 -18.50 5.50
CA LEU A 457 -23.12 -18.16 4.57
C LEU A 457 -21.97 -17.42 5.27
N LEU A 458 -22.28 -16.54 6.23
CA LEU A 458 -21.29 -15.67 6.88
C LEU A 458 -20.72 -16.23 8.18
N ALA A 459 -21.18 -17.39 8.68
CA ALA A 459 -20.69 -17.99 9.93
C ALA A 459 -19.16 -18.08 9.98
N SER A 460 -18.55 -18.82 9.04
CA SER A 460 -17.08 -18.98 9.00
C SER A 460 -16.35 -17.67 8.72
N TYR A 461 -16.95 -16.75 7.95
CA TYR A 461 -16.35 -15.43 7.71
C TYR A 461 -16.33 -14.57 8.98
N ARG A 462 -17.37 -14.63 9.82
CA ARG A 462 -17.41 -13.90 11.09
C ARG A 462 -16.36 -14.43 12.07
N GLU A 463 -16.22 -15.75 12.15
CA GLU A 463 -15.17 -16.39 12.96
C GLU A 463 -13.78 -15.95 12.49
N GLU A 464 -13.53 -16.02 11.18
CA GLU A 464 -12.29 -15.56 10.56
C GLU A 464 -12.01 -14.07 10.81
N HIS A 465 -13.01 -13.22 10.62
CA HIS A 465 -12.89 -11.79 10.85
C HIS A 465 -12.60 -11.49 12.34
N ASN A 466 -13.32 -12.13 13.27
CA ASN A 466 -13.11 -11.95 14.70
C ASN A 466 -11.69 -12.38 15.12
N TRP A 467 -11.18 -13.49 14.60
CA TRP A 467 -9.81 -13.93 14.85
C TRP A 467 -8.79 -12.94 14.29
N ARG A 468 -8.95 -12.51 13.04
CA ARG A 468 -8.10 -11.51 12.38
C ARG A 468 -8.02 -10.21 13.19
N GLU A 469 -9.15 -9.72 13.68
CA GLU A 469 -9.20 -8.52 14.52
C GLU A 469 -8.47 -8.72 15.86
N ARG A 470 -8.59 -9.90 16.48
CA ARG A 470 -7.86 -10.22 17.72
C ARG A 470 -6.35 -10.26 17.53
N VAL A 471 -5.87 -10.96 16.48
CA VAL A 471 -4.45 -11.00 16.15
C VAL A 471 -3.94 -9.60 15.79
N HIS A 472 -4.73 -8.81 15.06
CA HIS A 472 -4.36 -7.44 14.73
C HIS A 472 -4.28 -6.53 15.97
N ALA A 473 -5.25 -6.63 16.88
CA ALA A 473 -5.23 -5.91 18.15
C ALA A 473 -4.01 -6.31 19.00
N ALA A 474 -3.67 -7.61 19.03
CA ALA A 474 -2.47 -8.09 19.70
C ALA A 474 -1.20 -7.54 19.04
N MET A 475 -1.14 -7.46 17.71
CA MET A 475 -0.01 -6.87 17.00
C MET A 475 0.18 -5.40 17.39
N LEU A 476 -0.92 -4.63 17.42
CA LEU A 476 -0.87 -3.23 17.85
C LEU A 476 -0.50 -3.06 19.33
N ALA A 477 -0.93 -3.98 20.20
CA ALA A 477 -0.57 -3.99 21.62
C ALA A 477 0.90 -4.38 21.86
N ALA A 478 1.42 -5.30 21.06
CA ALA A 478 2.82 -5.73 21.08
C ALA A 478 3.76 -4.68 20.45
N HIS A 479 3.23 -3.86 19.52
CA HIS A 479 4.01 -2.88 18.77
C HIS A 479 4.41 -1.68 19.63
N VAL A 480 5.65 -1.24 19.46
CA VAL A 480 6.14 0.00 20.07
C VAL A 480 6.13 1.09 19.02
N THR A 481 5.16 1.99 19.09
CA THR A 481 5.05 3.13 18.17
C THR A 481 6.29 4.02 18.26
N LYS A 482 7.04 4.12 17.18
CA LYS A 482 8.26 4.93 17.13
C LYS A 482 7.95 6.38 16.78
N TYR A 483 7.00 6.59 15.88
CA TYR A 483 6.62 7.90 15.38
C TYR A 483 5.11 8.10 15.54
N PRO A 484 4.62 8.38 16.75
CA PRO A 484 3.18 8.49 17.01
C PRO A 484 2.47 9.59 16.19
N TRP A 485 3.23 10.55 15.64
CA TRP A 485 2.69 11.67 14.85
C TRP A 485 3.03 11.59 13.35
N SER A 486 3.54 10.46 12.87
CA SER A 486 3.87 10.25 11.45
C SER A 486 2.64 10.20 10.54
N GLY A 487 1.48 9.85 11.10
CA GLY A 487 0.25 9.64 10.36
C GLY A 487 -0.25 10.85 9.58
N GLU A 488 -0.98 10.58 8.51
CA GLU A 488 -1.68 11.59 7.73
C GLU A 488 -2.96 12.01 8.45
N TYR A 489 -3.26 13.31 8.46
CA TYR A 489 -4.45 13.83 9.16
C TYR A 489 -5.77 13.31 8.57
N VAL A 490 -5.77 12.82 7.32
CA VAL A 490 -6.91 12.17 6.65
C VAL A 490 -6.88 10.64 6.72
N ALA A 491 -5.95 10.06 7.49
CA ALA A 491 -5.86 8.61 7.63
C ALA A 491 -7.19 8.03 8.15
N VAL A 492 -7.53 6.82 7.71
CA VAL A 492 -8.73 6.11 8.17
C VAL A 492 -8.71 6.00 9.69
N GLY A 493 -9.83 6.32 10.35
CA GLY A 493 -9.93 6.37 11.81
C GLY A 493 -9.52 7.70 12.45
N SER A 494 -8.92 8.63 11.69
CA SER A 494 -8.69 9.99 12.16
C SER A 494 -10.02 10.78 12.29
N PRO A 495 -10.06 11.83 13.13
CA PRO A 495 -11.25 12.67 13.25
C PRO A 495 -11.63 13.39 11.95
N PHE A 496 -10.66 13.77 11.11
CA PHE A 496 -10.96 14.40 9.82
C PHE A 496 -11.58 13.42 8.84
N TRP A 497 -11.00 12.22 8.71
CA TRP A 497 -11.58 11.18 7.88
C TRP A 497 -13.02 10.88 8.32
N TRP A 498 -13.26 10.75 9.63
CA TRP A 498 -14.60 10.55 10.17
C TRP A 498 -15.54 11.71 9.81
N SER A 499 -15.09 12.96 9.98
CA SER A 499 -15.91 14.13 9.64
C SER A 499 -16.21 14.23 8.14
N TYR A 500 -15.25 13.84 7.30
CA TYR A 500 -15.43 13.81 5.86
C TYR A 500 -16.47 12.75 5.48
N GLU A 501 -16.27 11.52 5.95
CA GLU A 501 -17.09 10.36 5.58
C GLU A 501 -18.52 10.45 6.14
N TYR A 502 -18.67 10.87 7.39
CA TYR A 502 -19.96 10.83 8.08
C TYR A 502 -20.67 12.17 8.21
N ALA A 503 -20.00 13.31 7.92
CA ALA A 503 -20.65 14.61 7.88
C ALA A 503 -20.63 15.23 6.47
N PHE A 504 -19.46 15.41 5.86
CA PHE A 504 -19.36 16.09 4.57
C PHE A 504 -19.96 15.29 3.40
N THR A 505 -19.64 14.00 3.28
CA THR A 505 -20.12 13.14 2.19
C THR A 505 -21.65 13.05 2.17
N PRO A 506 -22.36 12.78 3.28
CA PRO A 506 -23.83 12.79 3.28
C PRO A 506 -24.42 14.17 2.96
N LEU A 507 -23.86 15.25 3.52
CA LEU A 507 -24.34 16.61 3.25
C LEU A 507 -24.21 16.98 1.77
N THR A 508 -23.06 16.69 1.15
CA THR A 508 -22.88 16.92 -0.30
C THR A 508 -23.84 16.06 -1.13
N ALA A 509 -24.07 14.80 -0.76
CA ALA A 509 -25.07 13.95 -1.42
C ALA A 509 -26.48 14.56 -1.33
N THR A 510 -26.89 15.12 -0.19
CA THR A 510 -28.19 15.81 -0.08
C THR A 510 -28.25 17.06 -0.95
N MET A 511 -27.17 17.83 -1.04
CA MET A 511 -27.09 19.01 -1.90
C MET A 511 -27.25 18.62 -3.39
N PHE A 512 -26.58 17.56 -3.84
CA PHE A 512 -26.73 17.05 -5.21
C PHE A 512 -28.14 16.49 -5.47
N SER A 513 -28.74 15.81 -4.50
CA SER A 513 -30.12 15.31 -4.58
C SER A 513 -31.13 16.46 -4.76
N LEU A 514 -31.00 17.52 -3.96
CA LEU A 514 -31.85 18.71 -4.08
C LEU A 514 -31.61 19.45 -5.40
N LEU A 515 -30.34 19.59 -5.83
CA LEU A 515 -29.99 20.21 -7.10
C LEU A 515 -30.64 19.47 -8.27
N ALA A 516 -30.67 18.14 -8.26
CA ALA A 516 -31.33 17.35 -9.29
C ALA A 516 -32.84 17.69 -9.39
N PHE A 517 -33.54 17.80 -8.25
CA PHE A 517 -34.95 18.20 -8.23
C PHE A 517 -35.16 19.63 -8.75
N PHE A 518 -34.33 20.58 -8.32
CA PHE A 518 -34.40 21.97 -8.79
C PHE A 518 -34.08 22.11 -10.27
N VAL A 519 -33.09 21.38 -10.78
CA VAL A 519 -32.75 21.34 -12.20
C VAL A 519 -33.91 20.76 -12.99
N ALA A 520 -34.50 19.64 -12.56
CA ALA A 520 -35.67 19.04 -13.22
C ALA A 520 -36.87 20.00 -13.23
N SER A 521 -37.16 20.68 -12.10
CA SER A 521 -38.23 21.67 -11.97
C SER A 521 -37.99 22.91 -12.83
N ALA A 522 -36.77 23.45 -12.81
CA ALA A 522 -36.38 24.60 -13.61
C ALA A 522 -36.41 24.28 -15.10
N ALA A 523 -35.94 23.10 -15.48
CA ALA A 523 -36.00 22.60 -16.84
C ALA A 523 -37.46 22.45 -17.29
N PHE A 524 -38.32 21.77 -16.52
CA PHE A 524 -39.75 21.67 -16.81
C PHE A 524 -40.45 23.04 -16.95
N ARG A 525 -40.13 24.00 -16.08
CA ARG A 525 -40.66 25.38 -16.14
C ARG A 525 -40.10 26.16 -17.34
N ALA A 526 -38.84 25.92 -17.73
CA ALA A 526 -38.21 26.49 -18.91
C ALA A 526 -38.65 25.81 -20.22
N PHE A 527 -39.19 24.58 -20.16
CA PHE A 527 -39.70 23.82 -21.30
C PHE A 527 -41.07 24.26 -21.80
N ARG A 528 -41.19 25.56 -22.08
CA ARG A 528 -41.97 26.01 -23.23
C ARG A 528 -40.98 26.11 -24.39
N ALA A 529 -40.64 24.97 -25.02
CA ALA A 529 -39.67 24.92 -26.11
C ALA A 529 -40.12 25.84 -27.26
N LYS A 530 -39.47 27.00 -27.39
CA LYS A 530 -39.77 28.04 -28.38
C LYS A 530 -38.60 28.31 -29.33
N ASN A 531 -37.42 27.73 -29.08
CA ASN A 531 -36.20 27.93 -29.86
C ASN A 531 -35.35 26.64 -29.94
N LEU A 532 -34.54 26.55 -31.01
CA LEU A 532 -33.74 25.38 -31.37
C LEU A 532 -32.64 25.10 -30.33
N ASP A 533 -32.08 26.14 -29.72
CA ASP A 533 -31.02 26.03 -28.71
C ASP A 533 -31.49 25.31 -27.44
N ALA A 534 -32.71 25.61 -26.96
CA ALA A 534 -33.28 24.95 -25.79
C ALA A 534 -33.61 23.47 -26.07
N PHE A 535 -33.97 23.14 -27.31
CA PHE A 535 -34.21 21.76 -27.73
C PHE A 535 -32.92 20.94 -27.77
N LEU A 536 -31.83 21.50 -28.33
CA LEU A 536 -30.51 20.85 -28.32
C LEU A 536 -30.01 20.61 -26.89
N LEU A 537 -30.09 21.63 -26.03
CA LEU A 537 -29.65 21.52 -24.63
C LEU A 537 -30.45 20.45 -23.88
N LEU A 538 -31.78 20.43 -24.04
CA LEU A 538 -32.63 19.40 -23.43
C LEU A 538 -32.31 18.00 -23.96
N GLY A 539 -32.19 17.85 -25.28
CA GLY A 539 -31.89 16.56 -25.90
C GLY A 539 -30.56 16.00 -25.41
N THR A 540 -29.52 16.84 -25.36
CA THR A 540 -28.21 16.44 -24.83
C THR A 540 -28.27 16.10 -23.33
N ALA A 541 -28.96 16.90 -22.52
CA ALA A 541 -29.11 16.62 -21.09
C ALA A 541 -29.87 15.32 -20.82
N PHE A 542 -30.94 15.04 -21.57
CA PHE A 542 -31.71 13.82 -21.48
C PHE A 542 -30.88 12.59 -21.86
N ILE A 543 -30.13 12.66 -22.98
CA ILE A 543 -29.24 11.57 -23.42
C ILE A 543 -28.19 11.28 -22.35
N ILE A 544 -27.54 12.31 -21.80
CA ILE A 544 -26.52 12.14 -20.74
C ILE A 544 -27.13 11.52 -19.48
N LEU A 545 -28.29 12.03 -19.03
CA LEU A 545 -28.94 11.53 -17.82
C LEU A 545 -29.34 10.07 -18.00
N LEU A 546 -29.93 9.72 -19.14
CA LEU A 546 -30.33 8.35 -19.45
C LEU A 546 -29.11 7.43 -19.54
N GLY A 547 -28.04 7.85 -20.22
CA GLY A 547 -26.80 7.10 -20.37
C GLY A 547 -26.00 6.85 -19.08
N ARG A 548 -26.28 7.60 -18.02
CA ARG A 548 -25.68 7.40 -16.68
C ARG A 548 -26.48 6.43 -15.79
N THR A 549 -27.64 5.94 -16.27
CA THR A 549 -28.47 4.98 -15.54
C THR A 549 -28.37 3.59 -16.14
N SER A 550 -28.61 2.55 -15.33
CA SER A 550 -28.67 1.16 -15.78
C SER A 550 -29.73 0.92 -16.88
N ALA A 551 -30.72 1.81 -16.98
CA ALA A 551 -31.75 1.76 -18.01
C ALA A 551 -31.19 1.96 -19.44
N ALA A 552 -30.12 2.73 -19.62
CA ALA A 552 -29.52 2.92 -20.95
C ALA A 552 -28.98 1.62 -21.52
N VAL A 553 -28.25 0.85 -20.71
CA VAL A 553 -27.67 -0.43 -21.14
C VAL A 553 -28.78 -1.41 -21.53
N ILE A 554 -29.86 -1.48 -20.75
CA ILE A 554 -31.01 -2.36 -21.02
C ILE A 554 -31.72 -1.95 -22.32
N LEU A 555 -31.97 -0.65 -22.53
CA LEU A 555 -32.68 -0.15 -23.70
C LEU A 555 -31.92 -0.33 -25.02
N THR A 556 -30.59 -0.30 -24.97
CA THR A 556 -29.74 -0.47 -26.17
C THR A 556 -28.96 -1.79 -26.23
N ALA A 557 -29.28 -2.76 -25.35
CA ALA A 557 -28.65 -4.08 -25.32
C ALA A 557 -28.86 -4.91 -26.60
N GLY A 558 -29.97 -4.69 -27.31
CA GLY A 558 -30.31 -5.40 -28.55
C GLY A 558 -29.58 -4.91 -29.81
N LEU A 559 -28.72 -3.89 -29.70
CA LEU A 559 -27.97 -3.37 -30.85
C LEU A 559 -26.76 -4.26 -31.16
N PRO A 560 -26.51 -4.63 -32.43
CA PRO A 560 -25.30 -5.36 -32.83
C PRO A 560 -24.01 -4.59 -32.51
N ASP A 561 -22.91 -5.30 -32.27
CA ASP A 561 -21.61 -4.69 -31.93
C ASP A 561 -21.11 -3.69 -32.99
N SER A 562 -21.47 -3.89 -34.26
CA SER A 562 -21.14 -2.96 -35.35
C SER A 562 -21.81 -1.57 -35.21
N LEU A 563 -22.91 -1.49 -34.46
CA LEU A 563 -23.64 -0.26 -34.15
C LEU A 563 -23.48 0.15 -32.67
N ALA A 564 -22.48 -0.40 -31.98
CA ALA A 564 -22.24 -0.09 -30.57
C ALA A 564 -22.04 1.41 -30.32
N PHE A 565 -21.54 2.18 -31.29
CA PHE A 565 -21.39 3.63 -31.18
C PHE A 565 -22.72 4.39 -30.99
N LEU A 566 -23.87 3.79 -31.36
CA LEU A 566 -25.21 4.35 -31.14
C LEU A 566 -25.82 3.99 -29.80
N ARG A 567 -25.18 3.10 -29.01
CA ARG A 567 -25.64 2.77 -27.66
C ARG A 567 -25.59 4.03 -26.78
N ILE A 568 -26.62 4.23 -25.98
CA ILE A 568 -26.83 5.50 -25.25
C ILE A 568 -25.67 5.78 -24.29
N GLU A 569 -25.08 4.73 -23.70
CA GLU A 569 -23.86 4.78 -22.89
C GLU A 569 -22.64 5.29 -23.67
N ASN A 570 -22.47 4.83 -24.92
CA ASN A 570 -21.34 5.20 -25.75
C ASN A 570 -21.48 6.63 -26.30
N ILE A 571 -22.69 7.04 -26.67
CA ILE A 571 -22.99 8.44 -27.04
C ILE A 571 -22.74 9.36 -25.84
N THR A 572 -23.15 8.95 -24.63
CA THR A 572 -22.90 9.72 -23.40
C THR A 572 -21.40 9.81 -23.12
N MET A 573 -20.65 8.72 -23.26
CA MET A 573 -19.20 8.74 -23.14
C MET A 573 -18.54 9.65 -24.18
N PHE A 574 -19.00 9.65 -25.43
CA PHE A 574 -18.48 10.54 -26.47
C PHE A 574 -18.73 12.02 -26.12
N ILE A 575 -19.97 12.37 -25.74
CA ILE A 575 -20.31 13.74 -25.34
C ILE A 575 -19.47 14.18 -24.14
N MET A 576 -19.29 13.31 -23.14
CA MET A 576 -18.51 13.64 -21.94
C MET A 576 -17.00 13.70 -22.20
N SER A 577 -16.43 12.74 -22.93
CA SER A 577 -14.99 12.64 -23.14
C SER A 577 -14.45 13.62 -24.18
N VAL A 578 -15.25 13.95 -25.20
CA VAL A 578 -14.83 14.83 -26.31
C VAL A 578 -15.40 16.23 -26.14
N ILE A 579 -16.72 16.38 -26.18
CA ILE A 579 -17.38 17.70 -26.23
C ILE A 579 -17.30 18.42 -24.89
N ASN A 580 -17.67 17.76 -23.79
CA ASN A 580 -17.62 18.33 -22.45
C ASN A 580 -16.18 18.63 -22.03
N THR A 581 -15.23 17.72 -22.29
CA THR A 581 -13.79 18.00 -22.05
C THR A 581 -13.30 19.21 -22.83
N ALA A 582 -13.67 19.35 -24.12
CA ALA A 582 -13.30 20.52 -24.92
C ALA A 582 -13.90 21.82 -24.32
N GLY A 583 -15.17 21.78 -23.93
CA GLY A 583 -15.85 22.90 -23.26
C GLY A 583 -15.22 23.27 -21.93
N ASN A 584 -14.96 22.29 -21.05
CA ASN A 584 -14.30 22.49 -19.76
C ASN A 584 -12.90 23.06 -19.94
N ARG A 585 -12.13 22.63 -20.94
CA ARG A 585 -10.83 23.24 -21.25
C ARG A 585 -10.97 24.70 -21.64
N ALA A 586 -11.93 25.04 -22.51
CA ALA A 586 -12.19 26.44 -22.89
C ALA A 586 -12.62 27.29 -21.69
N ILE A 587 -13.51 26.77 -20.83
CA ILE A 587 -13.95 27.42 -19.60
C ILE A 587 -12.77 27.61 -18.63
N MET A 588 -11.97 26.56 -18.38
CA MET A 588 -10.80 26.65 -17.50
C MET A 588 -9.78 27.67 -18.01
N ILE A 589 -9.52 27.72 -19.32
CA ILE A 589 -8.67 28.73 -19.93
C ILE A 589 -9.27 30.13 -19.70
N GLY A 590 -10.57 30.30 -19.93
CA GLY A 590 -11.26 31.57 -19.70
C GLY A 590 -11.24 32.03 -18.24
N ILE A 591 -11.53 31.12 -17.30
CA ILE A 591 -11.47 31.38 -15.85
C ILE A 591 -10.04 31.72 -15.45
N SER A 592 -9.05 30.95 -15.92
CA SER A 592 -7.63 31.19 -15.59
C SER A 592 -7.18 32.56 -16.09
N LEU A 593 -7.52 32.92 -17.33
CA LEU A 593 -7.26 34.25 -17.88
C LEU A 593 -8.00 35.35 -17.09
N GLY A 594 -9.24 35.09 -16.65
CA GLY A 594 -10.03 35.98 -15.81
C GLY A 594 -9.41 36.20 -14.43
N ILE A 595 -8.94 35.13 -13.78
CA ILE A 595 -8.21 35.20 -12.50
C ILE A 595 -6.90 35.95 -12.69
N VAL A 596 -6.11 35.64 -13.72
CA VAL A 596 -4.87 36.37 -14.03
C VAL A 596 -5.15 37.86 -14.25
N SER A 597 -6.19 38.20 -15.01
CA SER A 597 -6.59 39.59 -15.26
C SER A 597 -7.03 40.30 -13.97
N THR A 598 -7.83 39.64 -13.14
CA THR A 598 -8.35 40.20 -11.88
C THR A 598 -7.23 40.36 -10.86
N SER A 599 -6.39 39.34 -10.68
CA SER A 599 -5.18 39.41 -9.87
C SER A 599 -4.25 40.52 -10.33
N LEU A 600 -4.07 40.70 -11.66
CA LEU A 600 -3.28 41.79 -12.21
C LEU A 600 -3.88 43.17 -11.89
N LYS A 601 -5.20 43.33 -12.01
CA LYS A 601 -5.90 44.58 -11.65
C LYS A 601 -5.77 44.92 -10.16
N VAL A 602 -5.87 43.93 -9.29
CA VAL A 602 -5.67 44.06 -7.85
C VAL A 602 -4.21 44.42 -7.55
N LEU A 603 -3.24 43.73 -8.14
CA LEU A 603 -1.81 43.99 -7.96
C LEU A 603 -1.37 45.37 -8.48
N LEU A 604 -1.96 45.83 -9.58
CA LEU A 604 -1.75 47.16 -10.14
C LEU A 604 -2.50 48.27 -9.38
N GLY A 605 -3.30 47.92 -8.36
CA GLY A 605 -4.08 48.87 -7.56
C GLY A 605 -5.20 49.57 -8.33
N VAL A 606 -5.60 49.01 -9.49
CA VAL A 606 -6.72 49.49 -10.31
C VAL A 606 -8.05 49.07 -9.68
N ASP A 607 -8.09 47.90 -9.04
CA ASP A 607 -9.25 47.42 -8.29
C ASP A 607 -8.97 47.50 -6.78
N ARG A 608 -9.70 48.38 -6.08
CA ARG A 608 -9.48 48.71 -4.65
C ARG A 608 -10.53 48.11 -3.71
N SER A 609 -11.54 47.41 -4.23
CA SER A 609 -12.74 47.02 -3.48
C SER A 609 -12.49 46.12 -2.26
N TYR A 610 -11.40 45.34 -2.26
CA TYR A 610 -11.04 44.42 -1.16
C TYR A 610 -10.25 45.09 -0.02
N LEU A 611 -9.62 46.25 -0.26
CA LEU A 611 -8.72 46.90 0.72
C LEU A 611 -9.43 47.85 1.69
N GLY A 612 -10.76 47.86 1.72
CA GLY A 612 -11.53 48.65 2.70
C GLY A 612 -11.28 50.15 2.59
N SER A 613 -11.31 50.73 1.39
CA SER A 613 -11.47 52.19 1.29
C SER A 613 -12.95 52.52 1.50
N GLY A 614 -13.27 53.00 2.70
CA GLY A 614 -14.50 53.75 2.92
C GLY A 614 -14.58 54.94 1.97
N ASP A 615 -15.82 55.27 1.61
CA ASP A 615 -16.19 56.45 0.85
C ASP A 615 -15.56 57.73 1.42
N ASP A 616 -14.96 58.52 0.53
CA ASP A 616 -15.05 59.98 0.53
C ASP A 616 -15.55 60.41 -0.86
#